data_AF-A8WLY3-F1
#
_entry.id   AF-A8WLY3-F1
#
_cell.length_a   1.000
_cell.length_b   1.000
_cell.length_c   1.000
_cell.angle_alpha   90.00
_cell.angle_beta   90.00
_cell.angle_gamma   90.00
#
_symmetry.space_group_name_H-M   'P 1'
#
loop_
_entity.id
_entity.type
_entity.pdbx_description
1 polymer ?
#
loop_
_entity_poly.entity_id
_entity_poly.type
_entity_poly.pdbx_seq_one_letter_code
_entity_poly.pdbx_strand_id
1 'polypeptide(L)'
;ISESQNLRISESQNLRISESPNLRISESQNLRISESQNLRISESQKLRISESQNFRISESQNLKISESQNLRISKSHNQNFRISESQNLRISKSQNLKISESQNLRISKSQNLKISKSQNLRISESQNLRIFRILESQNLRIPESQNLRISKTQNLRISESQNLRISESQNLRISESQNLRISESQNLRISESQNLRISESQNLRISKSQNLRISESLESWNLRISEFQNLRISESQNLRISESQNLRISKSQNLRISESLESWNLRISEFQNLRISESQKLRISESQNLRISESQNLRISESQNLRISESQNLRISKSQNLRISESLESWNLRISEFQNLRISESQNLRISESPNLRISESQNL
;
A
#
# COMPACT_ATOMS: atom_id res chain seq x y z
N ILE A 1 -17.91 7.81 -49.90
CA ILE A 1 -19.33 7.41 -49.92
C ILE A 1 -20.08 8.37 -49.00
N SER A 2 -20.99 9.17 -49.56
CA SER A 2 -21.70 10.22 -48.83
C SER A 2 -22.76 9.63 -47.90
N GLU A 3 -23.60 8.72 -48.39
CA GLU A 3 -24.67 8.12 -47.60
C GLU A 3 -25.07 6.75 -48.18
N SER A 4 -25.17 5.72 -47.34
CA SER A 4 -25.78 4.44 -47.72
C SER A 4 -26.11 3.61 -46.49
N GLN A 5 -27.30 3.01 -46.50
CA GLN A 5 -27.86 2.31 -45.34
C GLN A 5 -27.06 1.07 -44.93
N ASN A 6 -26.58 0.29 -45.92
CA ASN A 6 -25.87 -0.97 -45.69
C ASN A 6 -24.71 -1.09 -46.68
N LEU A 7 -23.48 -0.98 -46.20
CA LEU A 7 -22.28 -1.19 -47.01
C LEU A 7 -21.55 -2.46 -46.61
N ARG A 8 -21.18 -3.24 -47.62
CA ARG A 8 -20.24 -4.36 -47.51
C ARG A 8 -19.08 -4.09 -48.45
N ILE A 9 -17.88 -4.04 -47.91
CA ILE A 9 -16.66 -3.79 -48.69
C ILE A 9 -15.70 -4.91 -48.35
N SER A 10 -15.31 -5.67 -49.37
CA SER A 10 -14.35 -6.75 -49.20
C SER A 10 -12.96 -6.17 -48.94
N GLU A 11 -12.50 -5.27 -49.79
CA GLU A 11 -11.14 -4.72 -49.71
C GLU A 11 -11.13 -3.27 -50.20
N SER A 12 -10.30 -2.44 -49.58
CA SER A 12 -10.09 -1.06 -50.02
C SER A 12 -8.74 -0.51 -49.59
N GLN A 13 -8.08 0.26 -50.46
CA GLN A 13 -6.85 0.95 -50.05
C GLN A 13 -7.16 2.22 -49.26
N ASN A 14 -8.00 3.10 -49.81
CA ASN A 14 -8.36 4.37 -49.19
C ASN A 14 -9.87 4.55 -49.24
N LEU A 15 -10.51 4.57 -48.07
CA LEU A 15 -11.95 4.72 -47.98
C LEU A 15 -12.33 5.84 -47.02
N ARG A 16 -13.22 6.71 -47.50
CA ARG A 16 -13.88 7.74 -46.71
C ARG A 16 -15.38 7.55 -46.78
N ILE A 17 -15.99 7.38 -45.62
CA ILE A 17 -17.44 7.29 -45.46
C ILE A 17 -17.85 8.42 -44.54
N SER A 18 -18.80 9.24 -44.98
CA SER A 18 -19.38 10.26 -44.12
C SER A 18 -20.30 9.57 -43.12
N GLU A 19 -21.36 8.94 -43.59
CA GLU A 19 -22.36 8.31 -42.72
C GLU A 19 -22.77 6.94 -43.26
N SER A 20 -22.89 5.96 -42.37
CA SER A 20 -23.52 4.69 -42.68
C SER A 20 -24.09 4.00 -41.43
N PRO A 21 -25.39 3.68 -41.39
CA PRO A 21 -25.99 2.93 -40.29
C PRO A 21 -25.31 1.58 -40.06
N ASN A 22 -25.08 0.79 -41.12
CA ASN A 22 -24.45 -0.53 -41.01
C ASN A 22 -23.30 -0.68 -42.00
N LEU A 23 -22.10 -0.86 -41.45
CA LEU A 23 -20.88 -1.02 -42.22
C LEU A 23 -20.19 -2.35 -41.88
N ARG A 24 -19.88 -3.14 -42.92
CA ARG A 24 -18.98 -4.29 -42.81
C ARG A 24 -17.82 -4.15 -43.78
N ILE A 25 -16.61 -4.17 -43.26
CA ILE A 25 -15.38 -4.12 -44.04
C ILE A 25 -14.52 -5.32 -43.68
N SER A 26 -14.13 -6.13 -44.66
CA SER A 26 -13.17 -7.20 -44.38
C SER A 26 -11.78 -6.60 -44.21
N GLU A 27 -11.28 -5.85 -45.20
CA GLU A 27 -9.92 -5.30 -45.14
C GLU A 27 -9.84 -3.85 -45.64
N SER A 28 -8.99 -3.06 -44.98
CA SER A 28 -8.66 -1.70 -45.43
C SER A 28 -7.25 -1.27 -45.06
N GLN A 29 -6.57 -0.51 -45.93
CA GLN A 29 -5.31 0.14 -45.51
C GLN A 29 -5.58 1.43 -44.73
N ASN A 30 -6.32 2.38 -45.33
CA ASN A 30 -6.68 3.64 -44.69
C ASN A 30 -8.19 3.87 -44.71
N LEU A 31 -8.79 3.89 -43.54
CA LEU A 31 -10.23 4.04 -43.37
C LEU A 31 -10.54 5.25 -42.49
N ARG A 32 -11.42 6.13 -43.01
CA ARG A 32 -12.01 7.24 -42.26
C ARG A 32 -13.52 7.15 -42.30
N ILE A 33 -14.13 7.15 -41.14
CA ILE A 33 -15.58 7.12 -40.96
C ILE A 33 -15.94 8.29 -40.06
N SER A 34 -16.84 9.18 -40.50
CA SER A 34 -17.34 10.22 -39.60
C SER A 34 -18.33 9.61 -38.61
N GLU A 35 -19.37 8.94 -39.09
CA GLU A 35 -20.40 8.37 -38.21
C GLU A 35 -20.85 6.97 -38.68
N SER A 36 -21.10 6.08 -37.70
CA SER A 36 -21.76 4.80 -37.96
C SER A 36 -22.47 4.23 -36.73
N GLN A 37 -23.68 3.70 -36.89
CA GLN A 37 -24.35 3.02 -35.79
C GLN A 37 -23.73 1.64 -35.51
N ASN A 38 -23.53 0.82 -36.54
CA ASN A 38 -22.99 -0.52 -36.42
C ASN A 38 -21.83 -0.74 -37.37
N LEU A 39 -20.62 -0.77 -36.81
CA LEU A 39 -19.39 -0.93 -37.55
C LEU A 39 -18.72 -2.27 -37.21
N ARG A 40 -18.44 -3.09 -38.23
CA ARG A 40 -17.63 -4.30 -38.11
C ARG A 40 -16.49 -4.25 -39.11
N ILE A 41 -15.27 -4.35 -38.61
CA ILE A 41 -14.06 -4.37 -39.43
C ILE A 41 -13.25 -5.61 -39.04
N SER A 42 -12.87 -6.44 -40.02
CA SER A 42 -11.95 -7.54 -39.72
C SER A 42 -10.53 -6.99 -39.56
N GLU A 43 -10.03 -6.23 -40.54
CA GLU A 43 -8.67 -5.71 -40.53
C GLU A 43 -8.56 -4.27 -41.03
N SER A 44 -7.73 -3.45 -40.37
CA SER A 44 -7.37 -2.12 -40.86
C SER A 44 -5.98 -1.64 -40.44
N GLN A 45 -5.13 -1.21 -41.38
CA GLN A 45 -3.82 -0.66 -40.98
C GLN A 45 -3.96 0.69 -40.25
N LYS A 46 -4.77 1.62 -40.78
CA LYS A 46 -5.04 2.93 -40.17
C LYS A 46 -6.52 3.23 -40.19
N LEU A 47 -7.11 3.26 -38.99
CA LEU A 47 -8.52 3.54 -38.79
C LEU A 47 -8.73 4.82 -37.99
N ARG A 48 -9.58 5.71 -38.52
CA ARG A 48 -10.12 6.86 -37.82
C ARG A 48 -11.64 6.83 -37.84
N ILE A 49 -12.25 6.91 -36.68
CA ILE A 49 -13.70 7.01 -36.49
C ILE A 49 -13.95 8.25 -35.63
N SER A 50 -14.83 9.15 -36.07
CA SER A 50 -15.26 10.25 -35.21
C SER A 50 -16.26 9.70 -34.19
N GLU A 51 -17.35 9.08 -34.65
CA GLU A 51 -18.40 8.58 -33.77
C GLU A 51 -18.88 7.18 -34.18
N SER A 52 -19.16 6.33 -33.20
CA SER A 52 -19.86 5.07 -33.43
C SER A 52 -20.67 4.58 -32.24
N GLN A 53 -21.87 4.03 -32.47
CA GLN A 53 -22.60 3.40 -31.36
C GLN A 53 -22.02 2.03 -31.02
N ASN A 54 -21.94 1.13 -31.99
CA ASN A 54 -21.43 -0.23 -31.81
C ASN A 54 -20.28 -0.49 -32.78
N PHE A 55 -19.06 -0.52 -32.26
CA PHE A 55 -17.88 -0.81 -33.05
C PHE A 55 -17.19 -2.12 -32.62
N ARG A 56 -16.95 -2.99 -33.59
CA ARG A 56 -16.12 -4.19 -33.44
C ARG A 56 -15.01 -4.18 -34.47
N ILE A 57 -13.78 -4.40 -33.99
CA ILE A 57 -12.64 -4.66 -34.85
C ILE A 57 -11.84 -5.87 -34.40
N SER A 58 -11.51 -6.73 -35.35
CA SER A 58 -10.71 -7.90 -35.06
C SER A 58 -9.24 -7.53 -34.94
N GLU A 59 -8.67 -6.77 -35.89
CA GLU A 59 -7.27 -6.33 -35.90
C GLU A 59 -7.08 -4.92 -36.49
N SER A 60 -6.12 -4.12 -35.97
CA SER A 60 -5.80 -2.81 -36.56
C SER A 60 -4.52 -2.13 -36.07
N GLN A 61 -3.51 -1.90 -36.91
CA GLN A 61 -2.23 -1.37 -36.43
C GLN A 61 -2.32 0.01 -35.73
N ASN A 62 -3.14 0.92 -36.23
CA ASN A 62 -3.37 2.25 -35.67
C ASN A 62 -4.85 2.60 -35.63
N LEU A 63 -5.34 2.92 -34.43
CA LEU A 63 -6.74 3.27 -34.21
C LEU A 63 -6.87 4.61 -33.50
N LYS A 64 -7.71 5.49 -34.05
CA LYS A 64 -8.19 6.68 -33.38
C LYS A 64 -9.71 6.70 -33.39
N ILE A 65 -10.30 6.81 -32.20
CA ILE A 65 -11.74 6.94 -32.01
C ILE A 65 -11.96 8.16 -31.14
N SER A 66 -12.78 9.10 -31.60
CA SER A 66 -13.20 10.20 -30.74
C SER A 66 -14.24 9.70 -29.75
N GLU A 67 -15.34 9.13 -30.23
CA GLU A 67 -16.43 8.69 -29.36
C GLU A 67 -16.97 7.30 -29.74
N SER A 68 -17.30 6.50 -28.73
CA SER A 68 -18.03 5.26 -28.94
C SER A 68 -18.86 4.81 -27.75
N GLN A 69 -20.10 4.37 -27.97
CA GLN A 69 -20.87 3.78 -26.86
C GLN A 69 -20.33 2.39 -26.50
N ASN A 70 -20.21 1.49 -27.47
CA ASN A 70 -19.74 0.11 -27.27
C ASN A 70 -18.59 -0.22 -28.22
N LEU A 71 -17.40 -0.40 -27.67
CA LEU A 71 -16.20 -0.73 -28.43
C LEU A 71 -15.63 -2.08 -28.00
N ARG A 72 -15.47 -2.98 -28.97
CA ARG A 72 -14.80 -4.28 -28.79
C ARG A 72 -13.63 -4.43 -29.75
N ILE A 73 -12.46 -4.71 -29.18
CA ILE A 73 -11.23 -4.97 -29.92
C ILE A 73 -10.71 -6.36 -29.54
N SER A 74 -10.68 -7.28 -30.51
CA SER A 74 -10.34 -8.69 -30.27
C SER A 74 -8.84 -8.88 -30.12
N LYS A 75 -8.10 -8.84 -31.23
CA LYS A 75 -6.66 -8.99 -31.28
C LYS A 75 -6.03 -7.72 -31.82
N SER A 76 -4.79 -7.55 -31.44
CA SER A 76 -4.12 -6.32 -31.68
C SER A 76 -2.64 -6.61 -31.58
N HIS A 77 -2.02 -6.89 -32.73
CA HIS A 77 -0.56 -6.77 -32.91
C HIS A 77 -0.14 -5.28 -32.98
N ASN A 78 -0.95 -4.40 -32.37
CA ASN A 78 -1.11 -3.03 -32.80
C ASN A 78 -0.23 -2.10 -31.98
N GLN A 79 0.40 -1.16 -32.67
CA GLN A 79 1.38 -0.29 -32.08
C GLN A 79 0.73 0.84 -31.27
N ASN A 80 -0.35 1.49 -31.74
CA ASN A 80 -0.84 2.73 -31.10
C ASN A 80 -2.35 2.96 -31.19
N PHE A 81 -3.01 2.95 -30.04
CA PHE A 81 -4.44 3.26 -29.89
C PHE A 81 -4.69 4.54 -29.09
N ARG A 82 -5.63 5.35 -29.59
CA ARG A 82 -6.16 6.52 -28.89
C ARG A 82 -7.68 6.51 -28.94
N ILE A 83 -8.30 6.49 -27.77
CA ILE A 83 -9.74 6.56 -27.60
C ILE A 83 -10.00 7.76 -26.70
N SER A 84 -10.73 8.76 -27.19
CA SER A 84 -11.06 9.91 -26.35
C SER A 84 -12.14 9.54 -25.35
N GLU A 85 -13.27 8.99 -25.82
CA GLU A 85 -14.38 8.64 -24.94
C GLU A 85 -15.00 7.29 -25.30
N SER A 86 -15.35 6.50 -24.28
CA SER A 86 -16.17 5.31 -24.48
C SER A 86 -16.99 4.89 -23.25
N GLN A 87 -18.28 4.63 -23.40
CA GLN A 87 -19.08 4.08 -22.30
C GLN A 87 -18.63 2.66 -21.92
N ASN A 88 -18.55 1.75 -22.89
CA ASN A 88 -18.14 0.36 -22.67
C ASN A 88 -17.01 -0.05 -23.61
N LEU A 89 -15.82 -0.24 -23.03
CA LEU A 89 -14.62 -0.61 -23.78
C LEU A 89 -14.11 -1.99 -23.36
N ARG A 90 -13.99 -2.90 -24.33
CA ARG A 90 -13.38 -4.22 -24.17
C ARG A 90 -12.23 -4.41 -25.14
N ILE A 91 -11.04 -4.69 -24.61
CA ILE A 91 -9.82 -4.90 -25.40
C ILE A 91 -9.14 -6.17 -24.91
N SER A 92 -8.93 -7.16 -25.77
CA SER A 92 -8.25 -8.38 -25.30
C SER A 92 -6.74 -8.19 -25.21
N LYS A 93 -6.11 -7.53 -26.18
CA LYS A 93 -4.66 -7.27 -26.19
C LYS A 93 -4.36 -5.88 -26.75
N SER A 94 -3.30 -5.21 -26.30
CA SER A 94 -2.78 -3.98 -26.91
C SER A 94 -1.33 -3.71 -26.52
N GLN A 95 -0.51 -3.13 -27.41
CA GLN A 95 0.83 -2.67 -27.01
C GLN A 95 0.77 -1.30 -26.36
N ASN A 96 0.42 -0.24 -27.10
CA ASN A 96 0.27 1.12 -26.53
C ASN A 96 -1.17 1.61 -26.64
N LEU A 97 -1.79 1.86 -25.49
CA LEU A 97 -3.18 2.29 -25.39
C LEU A 97 -3.28 3.56 -24.54
N LYS A 98 -3.92 4.57 -25.12
CA LYS A 98 -4.30 5.81 -24.43
C LYS A 98 -5.81 5.97 -24.45
N ILE A 99 -6.40 6.09 -23.27
CA ILE A 99 -7.83 6.31 -23.09
C ILE A 99 -7.99 7.57 -22.25
N SER A 100 -8.69 8.57 -22.77
CA SER A 100 -8.96 9.78 -21.99
C SER A 100 -10.09 9.52 -21.00
N GLU A 101 -11.20 8.94 -21.44
CA GLU A 101 -12.36 8.69 -20.58
C GLU A 101 -13.06 7.38 -20.92
N SER A 102 -13.42 6.60 -19.89
CA SER A 102 -14.33 5.46 -20.09
C SER A 102 -15.10 5.06 -18.84
N GLN A 103 -16.42 4.86 -18.94
CA GLN A 103 -17.21 4.41 -17.80
C GLN A 103 -16.83 2.97 -17.39
N ASN A 104 -16.87 2.01 -18.32
CA ASN A 104 -16.56 0.61 -18.07
C ASN A 104 -15.43 0.12 -18.98
N LEU A 105 -14.25 -0.10 -18.40
CA LEU A 105 -13.07 -0.55 -19.12
C LEU A 105 -12.65 -1.96 -18.69
N ARG A 106 -12.58 -2.87 -19.67
CA ARG A 106 -12.03 -4.22 -19.50
C ARG A 106 -10.90 -4.46 -20.48
N ILE A 107 -9.72 -4.74 -19.94
CA ILE A 107 -8.52 -5.04 -20.73
C ILE A 107 -7.95 -6.37 -20.24
N SER A 108 -7.76 -7.34 -21.14
CA SER A 108 -7.14 -8.60 -20.73
C SER A 108 -5.63 -8.46 -20.61
N LYS A 109 -4.93 -7.92 -21.63
CA LYS A 109 -3.49 -7.69 -21.57
C LYS A 109 -3.07 -6.37 -22.21
N SER A 110 -2.15 -5.63 -21.59
CA SER A 110 -1.52 -4.47 -22.22
C SER A 110 -0.04 -4.30 -21.85
N GLN A 111 0.80 -3.88 -22.78
CA GLN A 111 2.18 -3.51 -22.43
C GLN A 111 2.22 -2.11 -21.79
N ASN A 112 1.74 -1.08 -22.48
CA ASN A 112 1.74 0.31 -22.03
C ASN A 112 0.32 0.87 -22.07
N LEU A 113 -0.24 1.15 -20.89
CA LEU A 113 -1.59 1.66 -20.74
C LEU A 113 -1.58 2.98 -19.98
N LYS A 114 -2.20 4.00 -20.59
CA LYS A 114 -2.48 5.28 -19.97
C LYS A 114 -3.98 5.54 -19.98
N ILE A 115 -4.54 5.72 -18.79
CA ILE A 115 -5.94 6.06 -18.58
C ILE A 115 -6.00 7.38 -17.82
N SER A 116 -6.67 8.37 -18.39
CA SER A 116 -6.85 9.65 -17.71
C SER A 116 -8.00 9.60 -16.71
N LYS A 117 -9.16 9.05 -17.12
CA LYS A 117 -10.37 8.86 -16.32
C LYS A 117 -11.05 7.53 -16.60
N SER A 118 -11.54 6.88 -15.56
CA SER A 118 -12.50 5.78 -15.68
C SER A 118 -13.39 5.67 -14.44
N GLN A 119 -14.55 4.99 -14.52
CA GLN A 119 -15.36 4.68 -13.33
C GLN A 119 -15.14 3.23 -12.85
N ASN A 120 -15.16 2.26 -13.77
CA ASN A 120 -14.93 0.84 -13.47
C ASN A 120 -13.82 0.29 -14.34
N LEU A 121 -12.77 -0.22 -13.70
CA LEU A 121 -11.60 -0.74 -14.40
C LEU A 121 -11.27 -2.15 -13.97
N ARG A 122 -11.18 -3.04 -14.95
CA ARG A 122 -10.61 -4.37 -14.79
C ARG A 122 -9.53 -4.60 -15.82
N ILE A 123 -8.31 -4.77 -15.35
CA ILE A 123 -7.14 -5.08 -16.19
C ILE A 123 -6.59 -6.40 -15.67
N SER A 124 -6.54 -7.46 -16.48
CA SER A 124 -6.01 -8.74 -15.99
C SER A 124 -4.48 -8.71 -15.85
N GLU A 125 -3.78 -8.18 -16.85
CA GLU A 125 -2.31 -8.14 -16.87
C GLU A 125 -1.80 -6.85 -17.54
N SER A 126 -0.80 -6.20 -16.93
CA SER A 126 -0.12 -5.06 -17.55
C SER A 126 1.36 -4.93 -17.19
N GLN A 127 2.21 -4.57 -18.16
CA GLN A 127 3.62 -4.26 -17.86
C GLN A 127 3.75 -2.85 -17.25
N ASN A 128 3.26 -1.83 -17.94
CA ASN A 128 3.30 -0.44 -17.51
C ASN A 128 1.91 0.18 -17.54
N LEU A 129 1.36 0.43 -16.36
CA LEU A 129 0.05 1.02 -16.18
C LEU A 129 0.15 2.35 -15.45
N ARG A 130 -0.37 3.41 -16.09
CA ARG A 130 -0.53 4.73 -15.48
C ARG A 130 -1.99 5.15 -15.50
N ILE A 131 -2.52 5.44 -14.33
CA ILE A 131 -3.88 5.92 -14.15
C ILE A 131 -3.82 7.25 -13.41
N PHE A 132 -4.30 8.32 -14.05
CA PHE A 132 -4.22 9.65 -13.46
C PHE A 132 -5.34 9.89 -12.46
N ARG A 133 -6.58 9.86 -12.91
CA ARG A 133 -7.72 10.12 -12.05
C ARG A 133 -8.78 9.07 -12.27
N ILE A 134 -9.45 8.71 -11.21
CA ILE A 134 -10.58 7.80 -11.29
C ILE A 134 -11.68 8.49 -10.49
N LEU A 135 -12.42 9.37 -11.17
CA LEU A 135 -13.50 10.15 -10.58
C LEU A 135 -14.65 9.19 -10.24
N GLU A 136 -15.15 9.30 -9.01
CA GLU A 136 -16.41 8.63 -8.59
C GLU A 136 -16.47 7.13 -8.91
N SER A 137 -15.35 6.43 -8.70
CA SER A 137 -15.18 5.02 -9.08
C SER A 137 -15.43 4.06 -7.94
N GLN A 138 -16.36 3.13 -8.13
CA GLN A 138 -16.63 2.18 -7.07
C GLN A 138 -15.57 1.08 -6.95
N ASN A 139 -14.88 0.61 -8.01
CA ASN A 139 -13.93 -0.51 -7.87
C ASN A 139 -12.87 -0.64 -8.99
N LEU A 140 -11.59 -0.77 -8.61
CA LEU A 140 -10.51 -1.26 -9.47
C LEU A 140 -10.03 -2.65 -9.07
N ARG A 141 -9.80 -3.48 -10.09
CA ARG A 141 -9.17 -4.79 -9.91
C ARG A 141 -8.06 -5.01 -10.93
N ILE A 142 -6.86 -5.22 -10.41
CA ILE A 142 -5.64 -5.49 -11.18
C ILE A 142 -5.00 -6.73 -10.58
N PRO A 143 -5.20 -7.93 -11.14
CA PRO A 143 -4.54 -9.14 -10.67
C PRO A 143 -3.02 -9.02 -10.77
N GLU A 144 -2.48 -8.58 -11.90
CA GLU A 144 -1.03 -8.58 -12.11
C GLU A 144 -0.53 -7.31 -12.80
N SER A 145 0.56 -6.74 -12.28
CA SER A 145 1.22 -5.57 -12.85
C SER A 145 2.71 -5.48 -12.52
N GLN A 146 3.58 -5.27 -13.51
CA GLN A 146 5.00 -4.98 -13.23
C GLN A 146 5.17 -3.56 -12.65
N ASN A 147 4.70 -2.54 -13.35
CA ASN A 147 4.81 -1.14 -12.92
C ASN A 147 3.45 -0.45 -12.94
N LEU A 148 2.97 -0.06 -11.76
CA LEU A 148 1.69 0.60 -11.58
C LEU A 148 1.86 1.97 -10.91
N ARG A 149 1.31 3.01 -11.56
CA ARG A 149 1.19 4.35 -10.98
C ARG A 149 -0.27 4.80 -11.00
N ILE A 150 -0.79 5.15 -9.83
CA ILE A 150 -2.16 5.62 -9.65
C ILE A 150 -2.11 6.91 -8.85
N SER A 151 -2.67 8.00 -9.38
CA SER A 151 -2.71 9.24 -8.60
C SER A 151 -3.88 9.26 -7.62
N LYS A 152 -5.11 8.91 -8.04
CA LYS A 152 -6.28 8.92 -7.14
C LYS A 152 -7.26 7.80 -7.45
N THR A 153 -7.75 7.13 -6.41
CA THR A 153 -8.77 6.07 -6.49
C THR A 153 -9.58 5.97 -5.19
N GLN A 154 -10.83 5.50 -5.25
CA GLN A 154 -11.55 5.16 -4.02
C GLN A 154 -11.23 3.73 -3.56
N ASN A 155 -11.57 2.73 -4.35
CA ASN A 155 -11.37 1.32 -4.00
C ASN A 155 -10.43 0.61 -4.98
N LEU A 156 -9.33 0.09 -4.48
CA LEU A 156 -8.32 -0.60 -5.29
C LEU A 156 -7.97 -1.96 -4.70
N ARG A 157 -8.05 -2.99 -5.55
CA ARG A 157 -7.59 -4.35 -5.25
C ARG A 157 -6.52 -4.76 -6.23
N ILE A 158 -5.36 -5.11 -5.69
CA ILE A 158 -4.21 -5.61 -6.43
C ILE A 158 -3.84 -6.97 -5.87
N SER A 159 -3.71 -7.99 -6.71
CA SER A 159 -3.18 -9.27 -6.23
C SER A 159 -1.66 -9.21 -6.17
N GLU A 160 -1.01 -8.87 -7.28
CA GLU A 160 0.45 -8.88 -7.36
C GLU A 160 0.99 -7.66 -8.11
N SER A 161 2.06 -7.04 -7.58
CA SER A 161 2.81 -6.04 -8.34
C SER A 161 4.28 -5.91 -7.94
N GLN A 162 5.18 -5.79 -8.92
CA GLN A 162 6.60 -5.54 -8.63
C GLN A 162 6.82 -4.12 -8.10
N ASN A 163 6.35 -3.09 -8.81
CA ASN A 163 6.54 -1.69 -8.42
C ASN A 163 5.21 -0.93 -8.44
N LEU A 164 4.76 -0.50 -7.26
CA LEU A 164 3.49 0.19 -7.09
C LEU A 164 3.70 1.56 -6.45
N ARG A 165 3.15 2.59 -7.10
CA ARG A 165 3.09 3.96 -6.56
C ARG A 165 1.65 4.46 -6.57
N ILE A 166 1.15 4.82 -5.39
CA ILE A 166 -0.20 5.34 -5.20
C ILE A 166 -0.08 6.68 -4.48
N SER A 167 -0.65 7.74 -5.05
CA SER A 167 -0.68 9.03 -4.36
C SER A 167 -1.81 9.08 -3.34
N GLU A 168 -3.05 8.76 -3.72
CA GLU A 168 -4.19 8.83 -2.81
C GLU A 168 -5.16 7.65 -3.02
N SER A 169 -5.59 7.01 -1.92
CA SER A 169 -6.70 6.05 -1.96
C SER A 169 -7.60 6.06 -0.72
N GLN A 170 -8.88 5.72 -0.85
CA GLN A 170 -9.72 5.50 0.33
C GLN A 170 -9.56 4.09 0.89
N ASN A 171 -9.74 3.05 0.06
CA ASN A 171 -9.59 1.66 0.46
C ASN A 171 -8.66 0.92 -0.49
N LEU A 172 -7.56 0.42 0.05
CA LEU A 172 -6.54 -0.28 -0.69
C LEU A 172 -6.30 -1.66 -0.10
N ARG A 173 -6.39 -2.68 -0.96
CA ARG A 173 -6.04 -4.06 -0.64
C ARG A 173 -5.00 -4.56 -1.62
N ILE A 174 -3.85 -4.99 -1.09
CA ILE A 174 -2.74 -5.52 -1.86
C ILE A 174 -2.37 -6.87 -1.26
N SER A 175 -2.38 -7.93 -2.06
CA SER A 175 -1.90 -9.23 -1.56
C SER A 175 -0.39 -9.24 -1.51
N GLU A 176 0.29 -8.92 -2.61
CA GLU A 176 1.76 -8.99 -2.69
C GLU A 176 2.35 -7.81 -3.48
N SER A 177 3.45 -7.26 -2.96
CA SER A 177 4.27 -6.32 -3.74
C SER A 177 5.73 -6.27 -3.34
N GLN A 178 6.65 -6.25 -4.32
CA GLN A 178 8.07 -6.06 -4.02
C GLN A 178 8.37 -4.64 -3.51
N ASN A 179 7.99 -3.61 -4.25
CA ASN A 179 8.22 -2.21 -3.89
C ASN A 179 6.93 -1.40 -3.92
N LEU A 180 6.50 -0.93 -2.75
CA LEU A 180 5.28 -0.19 -2.58
C LEU A 180 5.54 1.19 -1.97
N ARG A 181 5.05 2.24 -2.64
CA ARG A 181 5.02 3.61 -2.13
C ARG A 181 3.60 4.15 -2.16
N ILE A 182 3.11 4.55 -1.00
CA ILE A 182 1.78 5.13 -0.82
C ILE A 182 1.96 6.48 -0.14
N SER A 183 1.44 7.55 -0.75
CA SER A 183 1.44 8.85 -0.10
C SER A 183 0.31 8.92 0.92
N GLU A 184 -0.94 8.65 0.53
CA GLU A 184 -2.09 8.76 1.43
C GLU A 184 -3.07 7.59 1.24
N SER A 185 -3.56 7.05 2.36
CA SER A 185 -4.65 6.09 2.37
C SER A 185 -5.57 6.24 3.59
N GLN A 186 -6.89 6.02 3.46
CA GLN A 186 -7.74 5.89 4.66
C GLN A 186 -7.67 4.47 5.24
N ASN A 187 -7.87 3.44 4.42
CA ASN A 187 -7.85 2.05 4.86
C ASN A 187 -6.91 1.23 3.99
N LEU A 188 -5.80 0.78 4.57
CA LEU A 188 -4.78 0.01 3.89
C LEU A 188 -4.66 -1.39 4.48
N ARG A 189 -4.79 -2.40 3.63
CA ARG A 189 -4.51 -3.80 3.95
C ARG A 189 -3.48 -4.36 2.99
N ILE A 190 -2.37 -4.85 3.53
CA ILE A 190 -1.28 -5.44 2.78
C ILE A 190 -0.98 -6.80 3.39
N SER A 191 -1.03 -7.87 2.60
CA SER A 191 -0.63 -9.19 3.12
C SER A 191 0.89 -9.31 3.14
N GLU A 192 1.57 -8.99 2.04
CA GLU A 192 3.03 -9.14 1.95
C GLU A 192 3.69 -8.02 1.14
N SER A 193 4.84 -7.55 1.63
CA SER A 193 5.72 -6.69 0.84
C SER A 193 7.21 -6.84 1.19
N GLN A 194 8.11 -6.64 0.23
CA GLN A 194 9.53 -6.53 0.55
C GLN A 194 9.87 -5.14 1.07
N ASN A 195 9.54 -4.08 0.32
CA ASN A 195 9.83 -2.70 0.68
C ASN A 195 8.58 -1.83 0.63
N LEU A 196 8.16 -1.37 1.79
CA LEU A 196 6.97 -0.54 1.95
C LEU A 196 7.31 0.82 2.52
N ARG A 197 6.87 1.87 1.83
CA ARG A 197 6.90 3.25 2.31
C ARG A 197 5.50 3.84 2.28
N ILE A 198 5.04 4.30 3.42
CA ILE A 198 3.75 4.96 3.59
C ILE A 198 4.02 6.34 4.16
N SER A 199 3.50 7.39 3.52
CA SER A 199 3.51 8.70 4.16
C SER A 199 2.39 8.75 5.19
N GLU A 200 1.11 8.50 4.82
CA GLU A 200 -0.05 8.60 5.73
C GLU A 200 -1.06 7.43 5.50
N SER A 201 -1.51 6.70 6.54
CA SER A 201 -2.60 5.65 6.43
C SER A 201 -3.60 5.43 7.62
N GLN A 202 -4.89 5.84 7.60
CA GLN A 202 -5.70 6.02 8.86
C GLN A 202 -5.87 4.70 9.61
N ASN A 203 -6.16 3.65 8.87
CA ASN A 203 -6.15 2.29 9.37
C ASN A 203 -5.21 1.46 8.52
N LEU A 204 -4.15 0.95 9.16
CA LEU A 204 -3.17 0.12 8.51
C LEU A 204 -3.19 -1.28 9.08
N ARG A 205 -3.26 -2.28 8.20
CA ARG A 205 -3.01 -3.68 8.53
C ARG A 205 -1.99 -4.25 7.58
N ILE A 206 -0.86 -4.69 8.13
CA ILE A 206 0.22 -5.34 7.38
C ILE A 206 0.48 -6.70 8.02
N SER A 207 0.38 -7.78 7.26
CA SER A 207 0.71 -9.10 7.79
C SER A 207 2.23 -9.31 7.78
N LYS A 208 2.91 -9.12 6.64
CA LYS A 208 4.36 -9.33 6.53
C LYS A 208 5.03 -8.23 5.74
N SER A 209 6.19 -7.75 6.22
CA SER A 209 7.04 -6.86 5.45
C SER A 209 8.52 -6.98 5.82
N GLN A 210 9.44 -7.08 4.85
CA GLN A 210 10.87 -7.03 5.20
C GLN A 210 11.27 -5.64 5.72
N ASN A 211 11.02 -4.59 4.94
CA ASN A 211 11.34 -3.21 5.31
C ASN A 211 10.10 -2.32 5.23
N LEU A 212 9.71 -1.73 6.37
CA LEU A 212 8.58 -0.82 6.47
C LEU A 212 9.02 0.53 7.03
N ARG A 213 8.66 1.59 6.32
CA ARG A 213 8.81 2.98 6.78
C ARG A 213 7.48 3.70 6.72
N ILE A 214 7.11 4.31 7.83
CA ILE A 214 5.90 5.12 7.98
C ILE A 214 6.33 6.51 8.49
N SER A 215 6.04 7.55 7.70
CA SER A 215 6.53 8.92 7.96
C SER A 215 5.55 9.80 8.76
N GLU A 216 4.25 9.65 8.49
CA GLU A 216 2.99 10.22 9.07
C GLU A 216 2.89 11.68 9.55
N SER A 217 1.73 12.30 9.27
CA SER A 217 1.24 13.54 9.90
C SER A 217 -0.30 13.55 10.10
N LEU A 218 -0.71 14.04 11.29
CA LEU A 218 -2.03 14.28 11.92
C LEU A 218 -3.34 13.57 11.47
N GLU A 219 -4.14 13.18 12.49
CA GLU A 219 -5.53 12.64 12.51
C GLU A 219 -5.71 11.12 12.72
N SER A 220 -5.62 10.66 13.98
CA SER A 220 -6.23 9.41 14.49
C SER A 220 -5.96 8.10 13.71
N TRP A 221 -4.78 7.48 13.92
CA TRP A 221 -4.34 6.30 13.15
C TRP A 221 -4.25 5.00 13.99
N ASN A 222 -4.80 3.88 13.49
CA ASN A 222 -4.69 2.55 14.09
C ASN A 222 -3.84 1.63 13.21
N LEU A 223 -2.66 1.27 13.70
CA LEU A 223 -1.69 0.44 12.99
C LEU A 223 -1.62 -0.96 13.62
N ARG A 224 -1.77 -1.99 12.79
CA ARG A 224 -1.52 -3.39 13.17
C ARG A 224 -0.52 -3.99 12.20
N ILE A 225 0.61 -4.43 12.72
CA ILE A 225 1.69 -5.00 11.94
C ILE A 225 2.05 -6.33 12.59
N SER A 226 1.96 -7.43 11.82
CA SER A 226 2.23 -8.76 12.38
C SER A 226 3.71 -9.10 12.33
N GLU A 227 4.37 -9.09 11.18
CA GLU A 227 5.76 -9.54 11.06
C GLU A 227 6.62 -8.58 10.23
N PHE A 228 7.81 -8.24 10.73
CA PHE A 228 8.80 -7.51 9.95
C PHE A 228 10.26 -7.70 10.39
N GLN A 229 11.19 -7.42 9.45
CA GLN A 229 12.61 -7.32 9.77
C GLN A 229 12.99 -5.91 10.23
N ASN A 230 12.63 -4.87 9.48
CA ASN A 230 12.97 -3.49 9.84
C ASN A 230 11.75 -2.59 9.77
N LEU A 231 11.34 -2.06 10.92
CA LEU A 231 10.26 -1.08 11.03
C LEU A 231 10.80 0.27 11.53
N ARG A 232 10.47 1.32 10.79
CA ARG A 232 10.63 2.70 11.25
C ARG A 232 9.30 3.42 11.19
N ILE A 233 8.89 3.98 12.31
CA ILE A 233 7.68 4.79 12.44
C ILE A 233 8.07 6.11 13.08
N SER A 234 7.73 7.22 12.43
CA SER A 234 7.91 8.53 13.03
C SER A 234 6.89 8.74 14.13
N GLU A 235 5.60 8.60 13.83
CA GLU A 235 4.50 8.90 14.74
C GLU A 235 3.37 7.89 14.58
N SER A 236 2.60 7.64 15.65
CA SER A 236 1.38 6.83 15.62
C SER A 236 0.50 7.11 16.85
N GLN A 237 -0.81 6.87 16.74
CA GLN A 237 -1.73 6.95 17.88
C GLN A 237 -1.82 5.59 18.59
N ASN A 238 -2.26 4.57 17.87
CA ASN A 238 -2.34 3.20 18.38
C ASN A 238 -1.54 2.26 17.48
N LEU A 239 -0.52 1.64 18.04
CA LEU A 239 0.34 0.71 17.33
C LEU A 239 0.35 -0.65 18.04
N ARG A 240 0.03 -1.70 17.27
CA ARG A 240 0.18 -3.09 17.71
C ARG A 240 1.14 -3.80 16.79
N ILE A 241 2.15 -4.39 17.39
CA ILE A 241 3.18 -5.17 16.73
C ILE A 241 3.19 -6.57 17.36
N SER A 242 3.23 -7.60 16.53
CA SER A 242 3.48 -8.96 17.00
C SER A 242 4.98 -9.27 16.96
N GLU A 243 5.60 -9.29 15.79
CA GLU A 243 6.98 -9.80 15.57
C GLU A 243 7.82 -8.82 14.74
N SER A 244 9.11 -8.65 15.11
CA SER A 244 9.87 -7.42 14.85
C SER A 244 11.41 -7.49 15.04
N GLN A 245 12.27 -7.56 14.00
CA GLN A 245 13.75 -7.60 14.22
C GLN A 245 14.35 -6.31 14.71
N ASN A 246 14.10 -5.23 13.98
CA ASN A 246 14.60 -3.92 14.34
C ASN A 246 13.43 -2.95 14.30
N LEU A 247 13.13 -2.38 15.47
CA LEU A 247 12.08 -1.40 15.62
C LEU A 247 12.68 -0.05 15.99
N ARG A 248 12.29 0.98 15.25
CA ARG A 248 12.51 2.36 15.65
C ARG A 248 11.20 3.13 15.60
N ILE A 249 10.77 3.62 16.75
CA ILE A 249 9.58 4.45 16.87
C ILE A 249 10.00 5.76 17.50
N SER A 250 9.66 6.89 16.87
CA SER A 250 9.97 8.20 17.46
C SER A 250 8.90 8.57 18.47
N LYS A 251 7.62 8.57 18.09
CA LYS A 251 6.51 8.92 18.97
C LYS A 251 5.34 7.95 18.84
N SER A 252 4.71 7.59 19.95
CA SER A 252 3.44 6.86 19.93
C SER A 252 2.60 7.14 21.17
N GLN A 253 1.28 7.30 21.07
CA GLN A 253 0.46 7.36 22.29
C GLN A 253 0.38 5.99 22.96
N ASN A 254 -0.10 4.98 22.24
CA ASN A 254 -0.27 3.63 22.75
C ASN A 254 0.46 2.62 21.86
N LEU A 255 1.41 1.91 22.46
CA LEU A 255 2.17 0.87 21.80
C LEU A 255 2.06 -0.45 22.56
N ARG A 256 1.68 -1.50 21.84
CA ARG A 256 1.72 -2.87 22.33
C ARG A 256 2.58 -3.72 21.42
N ILE A 257 3.51 -4.43 22.03
CA ILE A 257 4.42 -5.35 21.37
C ILE A 257 4.26 -6.72 22.03
N SER A 258 3.91 -7.72 21.24
CA SER A 258 3.68 -9.11 21.67
C SER A 258 4.66 -10.03 20.94
N GLU A 259 5.94 -9.96 21.30
CA GLU A 259 7.03 -10.69 20.63
C GLU A 259 7.10 -12.17 21.04
N SER A 260 7.54 -13.02 20.10
CA SER A 260 8.00 -14.40 20.31
C SER A 260 9.31 -14.62 19.55
N LEU A 261 10.34 -15.08 20.27
CA LEU A 261 11.65 -15.65 19.86
C LEU A 261 12.17 -15.34 18.44
N GLU A 262 13.09 -14.35 18.34
CA GLU A 262 14.41 -14.41 17.68
C GLU A 262 15.02 -12.99 17.58
N SER A 263 15.98 -12.67 18.46
CA SER A 263 16.91 -11.52 18.40
C SER A 263 16.39 -10.16 17.89
N TRP A 264 15.80 -9.37 18.80
CA TRP A 264 15.18 -8.08 18.48
C TRP A 264 15.87 -6.85 19.13
N ASN A 265 16.05 -5.76 18.37
CA ASN A 265 16.53 -4.46 18.86
C ASN A 265 15.43 -3.39 18.75
N LEU A 266 14.97 -2.89 19.90
CA LEU A 266 13.91 -1.90 19.99
C LEU A 266 14.48 -0.55 20.45
N ARG A 267 14.20 0.50 19.69
CA ARG A 267 14.46 1.90 20.10
C ARG A 267 13.18 2.70 20.00
N ILE A 268 12.74 3.23 21.12
CA ILE A 268 11.51 4.00 21.21
C ILE A 268 11.86 5.32 21.90
N SER A 269 11.58 6.45 21.26
CA SER A 269 11.92 7.75 21.87
C SER A 269 10.86 8.18 22.88
N GLU A 270 9.61 8.39 22.46
CA GLU A 270 8.56 8.94 23.33
C GLU A 270 7.25 8.15 23.24
N PHE A 271 6.61 7.92 24.39
CA PHE A 271 5.25 7.39 24.43
C PHE A 271 4.47 7.68 25.71
N GLN A 272 3.13 7.59 25.62
CA GLN A 272 2.27 7.65 26.81
C GLN A 272 2.13 6.26 27.46
N ASN A 273 1.72 5.24 26.71
CA ASN A 273 1.54 3.88 27.23
C ASN A 273 2.26 2.86 26.36
N LEU A 274 3.21 2.14 26.96
CA LEU A 274 3.91 1.03 26.32
C LEU A 274 3.73 -0.25 27.12
N ARG A 275 3.35 -1.30 26.41
CA ARG A 275 3.41 -2.67 26.90
C ARG A 275 4.27 -3.52 25.98
N ILE A 276 5.28 -4.15 26.56
CA ILE A 276 6.17 -5.09 25.88
C ILE A 276 6.09 -6.42 26.63
N SER A 277 5.81 -7.49 25.89
CA SER A 277 5.88 -8.84 26.44
C SER A 277 7.33 -9.25 26.66
N GLU A 278 8.13 -9.27 25.60
CA GLU A 278 9.52 -9.76 25.60
C GLU A 278 10.39 -8.84 24.74
N SER A 279 11.70 -8.77 25.01
CA SER A 279 12.69 -8.10 24.15
C SER A 279 14.13 -8.48 24.50
N GLN A 280 15.06 -8.53 23.54
CA GLN A 280 16.49 -8.71 23.87
C GLN A 280 17.18 -7.40 24.24
N LYS A 281 17.01 -6.37 23.41
CA LYS A 281 17.63 -5.05 23.63
C LYS A 281 16.59 -3.97 23.46
N LEU A 282 16.23 -3.32 24.56
CA LEU A 282 15.25 -2.27 24.60
C LEU A 282 15.88 -0.97 25.10
N ARG A 283 15.79 0.08 24.28
CA ARG A 283 16.16 1.44 24.67
C ARG A 283 14.96 2.36 24.55
N ILE A 284 14.63 3.00 25.66
CA ILE A 284 13.54 3.95 25.79
C ILE A 284 14.10 5.28 26.27
N SER A 285 13.75 6.38 25.59
CA SER A 285 14.13 7.71 26.06
C SER A 285 13.13 8.22 27.10
N GLU A 286 11.84 8.28 26.77
CA GLU A 286 10.82 8.89 27.64
C GLU A 286 9.50 8.12 27.60
N SER A 287 8.84 8.06 28.77
CA SER A 287 7.59 7.33 28.93
C SER A 287 6.73 7.84 30.09
N GLN A 288 5.40 7.82 29.93
CA GLN A 288 4.50 7.97 31.08
C GLN A 288 4.27 6.63 31.78
N ASN A 289 3.73 5.64 31.08
CA ASN A 289 3.44 4.32 31.63
C ASN A 289 4.14 3.23 30.81
N LEU A 290 5.02 2.49 31.47
CA LEU A 290 5.79 1.41 30.87
C LEU A 290 5.59 0.11 31.64
N ARG A 291 5.18 -0.94 30.91
CA ARG A 291 5.10 -2.31 31.41
C ARG A 291 5.91 -3.23 30.53
N ILE A 292 6.89 -3.90 31.12
CA ILE A 292 7.76 -4.86 30.44
C ILE A 292 7.65 -6.17 31.22
N SER A 293 7.33 -7.26 30.53
CA SER A 293 7.27 -8.57 31.19
C SER A 293 8.69 -9.14 31.27
N GLU A 294 9.40 -9.21 30.14
CA GLU A 294 10.76 -9.74 30.10
C GLU A 294 11.70 -8.91 29.20
N SER A 295 12.94 -8.71 29.64
CA SER A 295 13.99 -8.12 28.79
C SER A 295 15.42 -8.50 29.18
N GLN A 296 16.29 -8.89 28.24
CA GLN A 296 17.70 -9.16 28.58
C GLN A 296 18.48 -7.87 28.87
N ASN A 297 18.30 -6.83 28.06
CA ASN A 297 19.02 -5.56 28.20
C ASN A 297 18.07 -4.38 28.06
N LEU A 298 17.81 -3.73 29.18
CA LEU A 298 16.88 -2.62 29.26
C LEU A 298 17.61 -1.33 29.66
N ARG A 299 17.45 -0.30 28.84
CA ARG A 299 17.91 1.06 29.12
C ARG A 299 16.77 2.04 29.01
N ILE A 300 16.48 2.73 30.11
CA ILE A 300 15.40 3.72 30.20
C ILE A 300 16.01 5.02 30.70
N SER A 301 15.86 6.11 29.94
CA SER A 301 16.30 7.42 30.40
C SER A 301 15.28 8.02 31.37
N GLU A 302 14.00 8.08 31.00
CA GLU A 302 12.97 8.66 31.86
C GLU A 302 11.64 7.89 31.80
N SER A 303 10.99 7.77 32.97
CA SER A 303 9.65 7.20 33.10
C SER A 303 8.89 7.81 34.27
N GLN A 304 7.56 7.98 34.17
CA GLN A 304 6.74 8.26 35.35
C GLN A 304 6.43 6.97 36.11
N ASN A 305 5.84 5.98 35.43
CA ASN A 305 5.47 4.70 36.02
C ASN A 305 6.10 3.55 35.25
N LEU A 306 6.97 2.81 35.93
CA LEU A 306 7.68 1.68 35.37
C LEU A 306 7.38 0.41 36.15
N ARG A 307 6.90 -0.62 35.43
CA ARG A 307 6.76 -1.98 35.94
C ARG A 307 7.54 -2.94 35.07
N ILE A 308 8.44 -3.68 35.69
CA ILE A 308 9.26 -4.70 35.06
C ILE A 308 9.02 -5.99 35.85
N SER A 309 8.65 -7.09 35.19
CA SER A 309 8.68 -8.38 35.87
C SER A 309 10.13 -8.86 35.90
N GLU A 310 10.74 -9.09 34.74
CA GLU A 310 12.09 -9.66 34.64
C GLU A 310 12.99 -8.80 33.72
N SER A 311 14.16 -8.32 34.18
CA SER A 311 15.24 -7.92 33.25
C SER A 311 16.72 -8.14 33.65
N GLN A 312 17.52 -8.91 32.87
CA GLN A 312 18.88 -9.35 33.27
C GLN A 312 19.84 -8.17 33.52
N ASN A 313 19.82 -7.19 32.63
CA ASN A 313 20.61 -5.97 32.73
C ASN A 313 19.72 -4.75 32.61
N LEU A 314 19.56 -4.03 33.72
CA LEU A 314 18.65 -2.90 33.82
C LEU A 314 19.42 -1.63 34.16
N ARG A 315 19.28 -0.60 33.32
CA ARG A 315 19.78 0.74 33.58
C ARG A 315 18.65 1.75 33.45
N ILE A 316 18.34 2.42 34.55
CA ILE A 316 17.30 3.45 34.63
C ILE A 316 17.94 4.73 35.13
N SER A 317 17.88 5.81 34.34
CA SER A 317 18.35 7.11 34.79
C SER A 317 17.35 7.76 35.74
N LYS A 318 16.07 7.87 35.34
CA LYS A 318 15.04 8.51 36.16
C LYS A 318 13.71 7.77 36.13
N SER A 319 13.09 7.58 37.29
CA SER A 319 11.71 7.09 37.38
C SER A 319 10.95 7.63 38.59
N GLN A 320 9.73 8.14 38.45
CA GLN A 320 8.95 8.50 39.65
C GLN A 320 8.56 7.26 40.45
N ASN A 321 7.93 6.28 39.79
CA ASN A 321 7.47 5.04 40.41
C ASN A 321 8.05 3.83 39.68
N LEU A 322 8.90 3.07 40.35
CA LEU A 322 9.52 1.86 39.84
C LEU A 322 9.09 0.64 40.65
N ARG A 323 8.53 -0.36 39.97
CA ARG A 323 8.24 -1.68 40.53
C ARG A 323 8.93 -2.76 39.73
N ILE A 324 9.65 -3.62 40.45
CA ILE A 324 10.38 -4.76 39.88
C ILE A 324 9.97 -6.04 40.63
N SER A 325 9.54 -7.05 39.88
CA SER A 325 9.07 -8.34 40.40
C SER A 325 9.96 -9.47 39.88
N GLU A 326 11.20 -9.57 40.36
CA GLU A 326 12.22 -10.49 39.82
C GLU A 326 12.08 -11.94 40.34
N SER A 327 12.35 -12.91 39.46
CA SER A 327 12.80 -14.27 39.78
C SER A 327 13.65 -14.83 38.63
N LEU A 328 14.99 -14.79 38.73
CA LEU A 328 15.95 -15.59 37.93
C LEU A 328 17.37 -15.43 38.50
N GLU A 329 18.32 -16.28 38.10
CA GLU A 329 19.69 -16.33 38.62
C GLU A 329 20.59 -15.26 37.96
N SER A 330 21.12 -14.28 38.73
CA SER A 330 22.10 -13.23 38.35
C SER A 330 21.65 -12.03 37.48
N TRP A 331 21.53 -10.84 38.12
CA TRP A 331 21.00 -9.59 37.52
C TRP A 331 21.87 -8.39 37.91
N ASN A 332 22.03 -7.42 36.99
CA ASN A 332 22.75 -6.16 37.22
C ASN A 332 21.81 -4.96 37.11
N LEU A 333 21.53 -4.32 38.25
CA LEU A 333 20.63 -3.18 38.34
C LEU A 333 21.39 -1.89 38.64
N ARG A 334 21.24 -0.88 37.77
CA ARG A 334 21.70 0.48 38.02
C ARG A 334 20.56 1.47 37.90
N ILE A 335 20.25 2.15 39.00
CA ILE A 335 19.21 3.16 39.06
C ILE A 335 19.81 4.45 39.61
N SER A 336 19.65 5.57 38.90
CA SER A 336 20.21 6.85 39.36
C SER A 336 19.23 7.61 40.27
N GLU A 337 18.04 7.97 39.77
CA GLU A 337 17.07 8.81 40.49
C GLU A 337 15.67 8.18 40.50
N PHE A 338 15.04 8.13 41.68
CA PHE A 338 13.61 7.77 41.79
C PHE A 338 12.90 8.40 42.98
N GLN A 339 11.56 8.42 42.96
CA GLN A 339 10.76 8.80 44.13
C GLN A 339 10.30 7.59 44.95
N ASN A 340 9.75 6.57 44.29
CA ASN A 340 9.24 5.35 44.92
C ASN A 340 9.82 4.11 44.23
N LEU A 341 10.57 3.30 44.97
CA LEU A 341 11.11 2.03 44.48
C LEU A 341 10.59 0.86 45.30
N ARG A 342 10.05 -0.14 44.60
CA ARG A 342 9.72 -1.46 45.15
C ARG A 342 10.41 -2.55 44.35
N ILE A 343 11.28 -3.30 45.01
CA ILE A 343 11.99 -4.45 44.43
C ILE A 343 11.64 -5.68 45.27
N SER A 344 11.31 -6.78 44.58
CA SER A 344 10.94 -8.03 45.26
C SER A 344 12.19 -8.84 45.66
N GLU A 345 13.12 -9.03 44.72
CA GLU A 345 14.41 -9.71 44.88
C GLU A 345 15.50 -8.98 44.06
N SER A 346 16.78 -9.02 44.46
CA SER A 346 17.91 -8.56 43.64
C SER A 346 19.27 -9.11 44.13
N GLN A 347 20.22 -9.37 43.20
CA GLN A 347 21.57 -9.84 43.49
C GLN A 347 22.67 -8.76 43.44
N ASN A 348 22.64 -7.84 42.45
CA ASN A 348 23.60 -6.73 42.35
C ASN A 348 22.88 -5.41 42.08
N LEU A 349 22.65 -4.62 43.13
CA LEU A 349 21.93 -3.36 43.08
C LEU A 349 22.90 -2.19 43.26
N ARG A 350 22.84 -1.20 42.37
CA ARG A 350 23.49 0.11 42.57
C ARG A 350 22.47 1.22 42.43
N ILE A 351 22.28 1.96 43.51
CA ILE A 351 21.39 3.12 43.59
C ILE A 351 22.23 4.36 43.90
N SER A 352 21.99 5.46 43.18
CA SER A 352 22.68 6.74 43.42
C SER A 352 21.92 7.64 44.40
N GLU A 353 20.60 7.84 44.20
CA GLU A 353 19.78 8.73 45.03
C GLU A 353 18.37 8.14 45.25
N SER A 354 17.91 8.08 46.52
CA SER A 354 16.62 7.47 46.88
C SER A 354 15.95 8.05 48.14
N PRO A 355 14.78 8.70 48.04
CA PRO A 355 14.02 9.16 49.20
C PRO A 355 13.12 8.07 49.80
N ASN A 356 12.55 7.14 49.01
CA ASN A 356 11.69 6.05 49.52
C ASN A 356 12.00 4.69 48.86
N LEU A 357 12.73 3.83 49.58
CA LEU A 357 13.15 2.50 49.14
C LEU A 357 12.43 1.41 49.94
N ARG A 358 11.85 0.41 49.26
CA ARG A 358 11.36 -0.84 49.88
C ARG A 358 11.87 -2.05 49.12
N ILE A 359 12.62 -2.91 49.81
CA ILE A 359 13.17 -4.17 49.31
C ILE A 359 12.67 -5.29 50.22
N SER A 360 12.11 -6.37 49.66
CA SER A 360 11.68 -7.54 50.45
C SER A 360 12.82 -8.51 50.74
N GLU A 361 13.67 -8.83 49.75
CA GLU A 361 14.86 -9.69 49.93
C GLU A 361 16.03 -9.20 49.04
N SER A 362 17.26 -9.20 49.56
CA SER A 362 18.48 -8.84 48.81
C SER A 362 19.68 -9.63 49.33
N GLN A 363 20.51 -10.15 48.42
CA GLN A 363 21.69 -10.96 48.80
C GLN A 363 23.02 -10.21 48.78
N ASN A 364 23.13 -8.99 48.25
CA ASN A 364 24.31 -8.12 48.39
C ASN A 364 23.89 -6.68 48.05
N LEU A 365 23.87 -5.79 49.06
CA LEU A 365 23.58 -4.36 48.91
C LEU A 365 24.84 -3.54 48.61
#